data_AF-A0A934KJY5-F1
#
_entry.id   AF-A0A934KJY5-F1
#
_cell.length_a   1.000
_cell.length_b   1.000
_cell.length_c   1.000
_cell.angle_alpha   90.00
_cell.angle_beta   90.00
_cell.angle_gamma   90.00
#
_symmetry.space_group_name_H-M   'P 1'
#
loop_
_entity.id
_entity.type
_entity.pdbx_description
1 polymer ?
#
loop_
_entity_poly.entity_id
_entity_poly.type
_entity_poly.pdbx_seq_one_letter_code
_entity_poly.pdbx_strand_id
1 'polypeptide(L)'
;MPTSEVVKLIEEAIRDRQVLRVTYRRKDGLEAEHVVEPLAIRFNQARHRVLWCWSRGGDYLEEFLWDGILDVVATGETFGPRPWVEPQLTSTD
;
A
#
# COMPACT_ATOMS: atom_id res chain seq x y z
N MET A 1 -13.40 -3.23 3.27
CA MET A 1 -12.92 -2.63 4.55
C MET A 1 -12.04 -3.67 5.23
N PRO A 2 -10.80 -3.32 5.60
CA PRO A 2 -9.87 -4.25 6.25
C PRO A 2 -10.32 -4.58 7.68
N THR A 3 -9.97 -5.78 8.15
CA THR A 3 -10.20 -6.18 9.56
C THR A 3 -9.27 -5.41 10.50
N SER A 4 -9.58 -5.38 11.81
CA SER A 4 -8.71 -4.74 12.82
C SER A 4 -7.30 -5.31 12.85
N GLU A 5 -7.15 -6.60 12.56
CA GLU A 5 -5.85 -7.28 12.48
C GLU A 5 -5.04 -6.78 11.29
N VAL A 6 -5.67 -6.66 10.11
CA VAL A 6 -5.04 -6.08 8.91
C VAL A 6 -4.64 -4.63 9.14
N VAL A 7 -5.50 -3.82 9.78
CA VAL A 7 -5.17 -2.42 10.10
C VAL A 7 -3.92 -2.35 10.97
N LYS A 8 -3.88 -3.15 12.04
CA LYS A 8 -2.73 -3.20 12.96
C LYS A 8 -1.44 -3.59 12.23
N LEU A 9 -1.49 -4.59 11.37
CA LEU A 9 -0.32 -5.02 10.57
C LEU A 9 0.18 -3.92 9.64
N ILE A 10 -0.72 -3.17 9.00
CA ILE A 10 -0.33 -2.03 8.15
C ILE A 10 0.36 -0.94 8.99
N GLU A 11 -0.20 -0.60 10.14
CA GLU A 11 0.35 0.43 11.02
C GLU A 11 1.73 0.04 11.59
N GLU A 12 1.91 -1.22 11.97
CA GLU A 12 3.19 -1.78 12.41
C GLU A 12 4.22 -1.76 11.26
N ALA A 13 3.82 -2.18 10.05
CA ALA A 13 4.71 -2.20 8.91
C ALA A 13 5.17 -0.79 8.47
N ILE A 14 4.30 0.23 8.58
CA ILE A 14 4.68 1.63 8.34
C ILE A 14 5.70 2.09 9.39
N ARG A 15 5.45 1.80 10.67
CA ARG A 15 6.33 2.19 11.78
C ARG A 15 7.71 1.56 11.64
N ASP A 16 7.74 0.26 11.35
CA ASP A 16 8.96 -0.56 11.37
C ASP A 16 9.62 -0.65 9.98
N ARG A 17 9.05 0.04 8.98
CA ARG A 17 9.49 0.03 7.58
C ARG A 17 9.59 -1.38 7.01
N GLN A 18 8.57 -2.20 7.26
CA GLN A 18 8.47 -3.55 6.72
C GLN A 18 7.75 -3.56 5.38
N VAL A 19 8.25 -4.37 4.47
CA VAL A 19 7.64 -4.60 3.15
C VAL A 19 6.44 -5.52 3.33
N LEU A 20 5.31 -5.15 2.73
CA LEU A 20 4.07 -5.90 2.75
C LEU A 20 3.82 -6.57 1.39
N ARG A 21 3.21 -7.75 1.43
CA ARG A 21 2.40 -8.30 0.33
C ARG A 21 0.95 -7.95 0.63
N VAL A 22 0.30 -7.23 -0.28
CA VAL A 22 -1.07 -6.74 -0.15
C VAL A 22 -1.94 -7.46 -1.16
N THR A 23 -3.00 -8.11 -0.69
CA THR A 23 -4.07 -8.64 -1.56
C THR A 23 -5.11 -7.55 -1.74
N TYR A 24 -5.27 -7.09 -2.98
CA TYR A 24 -6.10 -5.95 -3.32
C TYR A 24 -7.18 -6.32 -4.34
N ARG A 25 -8.40 -5.89 -4.07
CA ARG A 25 -9.53 -5.97 -5.00
C ARG A 25 -9.73 -4.64 -5.70
N ARG A 26 -9.60 -4.67 -7.03
CA ARG A 26 -9.83 -3.54 -7.92
C ARG A 26 -11.32 -3.27 -8.12
N LYS A 27 -11.67 -2.12 -8.71
CA LYS A 27 -13.08 -1.73 -8.95
C LYS A 27 -13.80 -2.67 -9.91
N ASP A 28 -13.09 -3.30 -10.84
CA ASP A 28 -13.62 -4.33 -11.75
C ASP A 28 -13.89 -5.68 -11.06
N GLY A 29 -13.57 -5.79 -9.75
CA GLY A 29 -13.73 -6.99 -8.95
C GLY A 29 -12.56 -7.95 -9.04
N LEU A 30 -11.55 -7.67 -9.87
CA LEU A 30 -10.35 -8.51 -9.96
C LEU A 30 -9.47 -8.33 -8.73
N GLU A 31 -8.94 -9.46 -8.26
CA GLU A 31 -8.00 -9.51 -7.15
C GLU A 31 -6.58 -9.64 -7.69
N ALA A 32 -5.65 -8.90 -7.09
CA ALA A 32 -4.24 -8.93 -7.42
C ALA A 32 -3.39 -8.81 -6.15
N GLU A 33 -2.21 -9.42 -6.17
CA GLU A 33 -1.22 -9.27 -5.12
C GLU A 33 -0.16 -8.24 -5.52
N HIS A 34 0.19 -7.37 -4.58
CA HIS A 34 1.19 -6.33 -4.76
C HIS A 34 2.23 -6.39 -3.64
N VAL A 35 3.52 -6.31 -3.99
CA VAL A 35 4.60 -6.19 -3.00
C VAL A 35 5.00 -4.73 -2.89
N VAL A 36 4.84 -4.16 -1.69
CA VAL A 36 4.91 -2.71 -1.49
C VAL A 36 5.67 -2.30 -0.23
N GLU A 37 6.21 -1.10 -0.27
CA GLU A 37 6.79 -0.40 0.88
C GLU A 37 5.75 0.58 1.40
N PRO A 38 5.01 0.25 2.49
CA PRO A 38 3.94 1.10 3.01
C PRO A 38 4.52 2.36 3.65
N LEU A 39 4.09 3.54 3.17
CA LEU A 39 4.64 4.82 3.60
C LEU A 39 3.73 5.54 4.59
N ALA A 40 2.43 5.57 4.30
CA ALA A 40 1.45 6.24 5.15
C ALA A 40 0.02 5.77 4.87
N ILE A 41 -0.83 5.90 5.88
CA ILE A 41 -2.29 5.93 5.70
C ILE A 41 -2.69 7.40 5.58
N ARG A 42 -3.36 7.78 4.50
CA ARG A 42 -3.78 9.17 4.27
C ARG A 42 -5.12 9.25 3.56
N PHE A 43 -5.62 10.47 3.41
CA PHE A 43 -6.72 10.75 2.48
C PHE A 43 -6.14 11.30 1.17
N ASN A 44 -6.57 10.75 0.04
CA ASN A 44 -6.20 11.29 -1.28
C ASN A 44 -6.99 12.56 -1.61
N GLN A 45 -6.76 13.14 -2.80
CA GLN A 45 -7.44 14.37 -3.23
C GLN A 45 -8.97 14.23 -3.31
N ALA A 46 -9.47 13.03 -3.61
CA ALA A 46 -10.89 12.69 -3.61
C ALA A 46 -11.46 12.40 -2.21
N ARG A 47 -10.67 12.60 -1.15
CA ARG A 47 -11.02 12.31 0.25
C ARG A 47 -11.32 10.83 0.54
N HIS A 48 -10.77 9.93 -0.27
CA HIS A 48 -10.78 8.51 0.05
C HIS A 48 -9.59 8.16 0.94
N ARG A 49 -9.81 7.32 1.95
CA ARG A 49 -8.71 6.75 2.74
C ARG A 49 -7.93 5.79 1.84
N VAL A 50 -6.61 5.94 1.81
CA VAL A 50 -5.70 5.13 1.00
C VAL A 50 -4.50 4.67 1.82
N LEU A 51 -3.98 3.50 1.46
CA LEU A 51 -2.59 3.14 1.76
C LEU A 51 -1.71 3.74 0.66
N TRP A 52 -0.89 4.71 1.02
CA TRP A 52 0.12 5.29 0.14
C TRP A 52 1.43 4.53 0.30
N CYS A 53 1.97 4.02 -0.79
CA CYS A 53 3.09 3.10 -0.77
C CYS A 53 3.96 3.21 -2.02
N TRP A 54 5.15 2.64 -1.95
CA TRP A 54 5.98 2.41 -3.14
C TRP A 54 5.78 0.98 -3.64
N SER A 55 5.44 0.83 -4.92
CA SER A 55 5.25 -0.46 -5.57
C SER A 55 6.58 -1.03 -6.03
N ARG A 56 6.98 -2.22 -5.56
CA ARG A 56 8.23 -2.86 -5.99
C ARG A 56 8.15 -3.47 -7.38
N GLY A 57 6.94 -3.82 -7.83
CA GLY A 57 6.73 -4.42 -9.16
C GLY A 57 6.94 -3.44 -10.31
N GLY A 58 6.70 -2.15 -10.09
CA GLY A 58 6.82 -1.12 -11.13
C GLY A 58 7.70 0.08 -10.77
N ASP A 59 8.26 0.11 -9.55
CA ASP A 59 9.12 1.19 -9.05
C ASP A 59 8.48 2.58 -9.14
N TYR A 60 7.23 2.69 -8.68
CA TYR A 60 6.45 3.94 -8.64
C TYR A 60 5.63 4.07 -7.35
N LEU A 61 5.12 5.27 -7.09
CA LEU A 61 4.17 5.50 -5.99
C LEU A 61 2.78 5.02 -6.36
N GLU A 62 2.20 4.21 -5.50
CA GLU A 62 0.89 3.60 -5.68
C GLU A 62 -0.03 3.93 -4.49
N GLU A 63 -1.32 4.10 -4.79
CA GLU A 63 -2.37 4.30 -3.80
C GLU A 63 -3.36 3.15 -3.88
N PHE A 64 -3.51 2.42 -2.77
CA PHE A 64 -4.58 1.42 -2.64
C PHE A 64 -5.74 2.02 -1.86
N LEU A 65 -6.94 1.98 -2.43
CA LEU A 65 -8.15 2.37 -1.70
C LEU A 65 -8.31 1.47 -0.48
N TRP A 66 -8.56 2.08 0.68
CA TRP A 66 -8.66 1.35 1.95
C TRP A 66 -9.66 0.20 1.88
N ASP A 67 -10.77 0.41 1.18
CA ASP A 67 -11.86 -0.57 1.10
C ASP A 67 -11.57 -1.76 0.17
N GLY A 68 -10.59 -1.60 -0.72
CA GLY A 68 -10.13 -2.64 -1.64
C GLY A 68 -9.05 -3.54 -1.04
N ILE A 69 -8.44 -3.17 0.08
CA ILE A 69 -7.46 -4.04 0.77
C ILE A 69 -8.20 -5.19 1.44
N LEU A 70 -7.92 -6.41 0.99
CA LEU A 70 -8.52 -7.64 1.49
C LEU A 70 -7.67 -8.27 2.61
N ASP A 71 -6.36 -8.35 2.39
CA ASP A 71 -5.42 -8.96 3.32
C ASP A 71 -4.01 -8.37 3.16
N VAL A 72 -3.17 -8.54 4.18
CA VAL A 72 -1.76 -8.13 4.16
C VAL A 72 -0.88 -9.16 4.87
N VAL A 73 0.31 -9.38 4.33
CA VAL A 73 1.33 -10.25 4.92
C VAL A 73 2.67 -9.50 4.98
N ALA A 74 3.27 -9.44 6.16
CA ALA A 74 4.64 -8.95 6.30
C ALA A 74 5.61 -9.95 5.66
N THR A 75 6.47 -9.46 4.77
CA THR A 75 7.41 -10.32 4.03
C THR A 75 8.67 -10.67 4.83
N GLY A 76 8.92 -9.97 5.94
CA GLY A 76 10.17 -10.03 6.70
C GLY A 76 11.28 -9.12 6.15
N GLU A 77 11.10 -8.55 4.95
CA GLU A 77 12.02 -7.56 4.40
C GLU A 77 11.72 -6.16 4.97
N THR A 78 12.76 -5.33 5.04
CA THR A 78 12.65 -3.91 5.39
C THR A 78 13.05 -3.02 4.22
N PHE A 79 12.67 -1.75 4.26
CA PHE A 79 13.07 -0.76 3.26
C PHE A 79 13.72 0.48 3.88
N GLY A 80 14.71 1.02 3.16
CA GLY A 80 15.42 2.23 3.54
C GLY A 80 14.75 3.49 3.01
N PRO A 81 15.22 4.68 3.43
CA PRO A 81 14.81 5.93 2.79
C PRO A 81 15.23 5.91 1.32
N ARG A 82 14.30 6.19 0.41
CA ARG A 82 14.61 6.35 -1.01
C ARG A 82 15.15 7.76 -1.27
N PRO A 83 16.17 7.92 -2.14
CA PRO A 83 16.55 9.24 -2.61
C PRO A 83 15.35 9.91 -3.26
N TRP A 84 15.19 11.22 -3.09
CA TRP A 84 14.08 11.94 -3.70
C TRP A 84 14.16 11.83 -5.22
N VAL A 85 13.23 11.10 -5.81
CA VAL A 85 12.98 11.04 -7.25
C VAL A 85 11.56 11.56 -7.44
N GLU A 86 11.37 12.48 -8.39
CA GLU A 86 10.04 13.03 -8.68
C GLU A 86 9.10 11.88 -9.08
N PRO A 87 8.08 11.54 -8.27
CA PRO A 87 7.31 10.35 -8.52
C PRO A 87 6.34 10.57 -9.69
N GLN A 88 6.35 9.65 -10.67
CA GLN A 88 5.24 9.53 -11.59
C GLN A 88 4.06 8.89 -10.84
N LEU A 89 3.08 9.71 -10.45
CA LEU A 89 1.87 9.24 -9.80
C LEU A 89 0.96 8.57 -10.84
N THR A 90 0.78 7.26 -10.73
CA THR A 90 -0.28 6.55 -11.45
C THR A 90 -1.44 6.30 -10.50
N SER A 91 -2.59 6.95 -10.73
CA SER A 91 -3.83 6.58 -10.07
C SER A 91 -4.37 5.32 -10.73
N THR A 92 -4.35 4.19 -10.01
CA THR A 92 -4.99 2.97 -10.47
C THR A 92 -6.49 3.10 -10.20
N ASP A 93 -7.29 3.09 -11.27
CA ASP A 93 -8.76 3.14 -11.21
C ASP A 93 -9.37 1.94 -10.47
#